data_AF-A0AAW0XD10-F1
#
_entry.id   AF-A0AAW0XD10-F1
#
_cell.length_a   1.000
_cell.length_b   1.000
_cell.length_c   1.000
_cell.angle_alpha   90.00
_cell.angle_beta   90.00
_cell.angle_gamma   90.00
#
_symmetry.space_group_name_H-M   'P 1'
#
loop_
_entity.id
_entity.type
_entity.pdbx_description
1 polymer ?
#
loop_
_entity_poly.entity_id
_entity_poly.type
_entity_poly.pdbx_seq_one_letter_code
_entity_poly.pdbx_strand_id
1 'polypeptide(L)'
;MNSEEESMSEESGDDDNSSENGTTGLECDFSAYVLFHEGNAGAPCLSFDILPDDLGDNRTCNTPVTCYFVAGTQAARTHVNNVILMKMSNLAKVSQSNNDDSDSDEDDDKPVVSSVTLRHNGCVNRIRATCVNNIHLAATWSELGQVNIFDVSHMLNVVNNKSSQETFQEDIAGDPLFTFNGHRMEGFALDWCPTMPGTFATGDCEKYIHVWKPNDGGSWEIGNRPYTAHTASVEDIQWSPNEAYVFASCSVDKRMGVQWQC
;
A
#
# COMPACT_ATOMS: atom_id res chain seq x y z
N MET A 1 4.10 -3.61 -74.01
CA MET A 1 5.42 -3.67 -74.66
C MET A 1 5.97 -2.25 -74.64
N ASN A 2 7.10 -2.10 -73.95
CA ASN A 2 8.14 -1.04 -73.87
C ASN A 2 7.86 0.29 -74.60
N SER A 3 8.23 1.45 -74.07
CA SER A 3 9.58 1.89 -73.60
C SER A 3 9.41 3.24 -72.85
N GLU A 4 10.10 3.52 -71.73
CA GLU A 4 11.41 4.22 -71.64
C GLU A 4 11.45 5.51 -72.51
N GLU A 5 11.65 6.74 -72.02
CA GLU A 5 12.78 7.28 -71.23
C GLU A 5 12.52 8.75 -70.78
N GLU A 6 13.18 9.16 -69.68
CA GLU A 6 13.88 10.44 -69.32
C GLU A 6 13.37 11.81 -69.84
N SER A 7 13.53 12.99 -69.22
CA SER A 7 14.18 13.62 -68.04
C SER A 7 13.62 15.10 -68.07
N MET A 8 13.69 16.02 -67.09
CA MET A 8 14.86 16.61 -66.42
C MET A 8 14.38 17.78 -65.52
N SER A 9 15.06 17.95 -64.37
CA SER A 9 15.35 19.18 -63.59
C SER A 9 14.27 20.18 -63.16
N GLU A 10 14.22 20.50 -61.86
CA GLU A 10 14.76 21.76 -61.30
C GLU A 10 14.86 21.75 -59.76
N GLU A 11 15.83 22.50 -59.26
CA GLU A 11 16.41 22.51 -57.91
C GLU A 11 15.67 23.33 -56.86
N SER A 12 16.05 23.06 -55.60
CA SER A 12 16.28 24.00 -54.49
C SER A 12 15.12 24.40 -53.57
N GLY A 13 15.38 24.26 -52.26
CA GLY A 13 14.55 24.77 -51.18
C GLY A 13 14.81 24.05 -49.88
N ASP A 14 15.98 24.29 -49.28
CA ASP A 14 16.31 23.93 -47.90
C ASP A 14 15.28 24.54 -46.92
N ASP A 15 14.75 23.72 -46.02
CA ASP A 15 14.20 24.16 -44.73
C ASP A 15 14.40 23.02 -43.71
N ASP A 16 15.66 22.85 -43.30
CA ASP A 16 16.02 22.15 -42.07
C ASP A 16 15.51 22.96 -40.89
N ASN A 17 14.35 22.59 -40.37
CA ASN A 17 13.88 23.03 -39.06
C ASN A 17 13.37 21.83 -38.27
N SER A 18 14.26 20.86 -38.03
CA SER A 18 14.10 19.90 -36.96
C SER A 18 14.33 20.63 -35.64
N SER A 19 13.22 21.11 -35.08
CA SER A 19 13.13 21.44 -33.66
C SER A 19 13.51 20.21 -32.85
N GLU A 20 14.76 20.17 -32.40
CA GLU A 20 15.19 19.31 -31.30
C GLU A 20 14.36 19.70 -30.08
N ASN A 21 13.20 19.04 -29.92
CA ASN A 21 12.55 18.90 -28.63
C ASN A 21 13.52 18.10 -27.76
N GLY A 22 14.42 18.82 -27.10
CA GLY A 22 15.21 18.32 -25.97
C GLY A 22 14.26 17.98 -24.83
N THR A 23 13.55 16.85 -24.94
CA THR A 23 13.05 16.14 -23.77
C THR A 23 14.29 15.66 -23.04
N THR A 24 14.79 16.48 -22.11
CA THR A 24 15.75 16.03 -21.10
C THR A 24 15.06 14.96 -20.28
N GLY A 25 15.16 13.71 -20.72
CA GLY A 25 14.66 12.56 -19.98
C GLY A 25 15.41 12.52 -18.65
N LEU A 26 14.66 12.45 -17.56
CA LEU A 26 15.26 12.18 -16.26
C LEU A 26 15.73 10.71 -16.28
N GLU A 27 17.03 10.49 -16.26
CA GLU A 27 17.61 9.14 -16.14
C GLU A 27 17.62 8.73 -14.67
N CYS A 28 17.17 7.50 -14.39
CA CYS A 28 17.18 6.94 -13.04
C CYS A 28 18.60 6.51 -12.68
N ASP A 29 19.14 7.05 -11.58
CA ASP A 29 20.44 6.65 -11.04
C ASP A 29 20.26 5.54 -9.98
N PHE A 30 20.59 4.30 -10.36
CA PHE A 30 20.48 3.15 -9.47
C PHE A 30 21.59 3.08 -8.40
N SER A 31 22.66 3.88 -8.53
CA SER A 31 23.74 3.90 -7.53
C SER A 31 23.30 4.48 -6.18
N ALA A 32 22.20 5.23 -6.16
CA ALA A 32 21.60 5.77 -4.95
C ALA A 32 20.92 4.71 -4.06
N TYR A 33 20.68 3.50 -4.58
CA TYR A 33 19.91 2.46 -3.89
C TYR A 33 20.80 1.28 -3.46
N VAL A 34 20.63 0.83 -2.22
CA VAL A 34 21.25 -0.44 -1.76
C VAL A 34 20.42 -1.64 -2.20
N LEU A 35 19.09 -1.50 -2.19
CA LEU A 35 18.12 -2.45 -2.73
C LEU A 35 17.14 -1.68 -3.60
N PHE A 36 16.91 -2.15 -4.83
CA PHE A 36 15.90 -1.63 -5.73
C PHE A 36 15.24 -2.83 -6.42
N HIS A 37 13.95 -3.01 -6.17
CA HIS A 37 13.16 -4.09 -6.73
C HIS A 37 11.79 -3.54 -7.10
N GLU A 38 11.30 -3.93 -8.28
CA GLU A 38 9.97 -3.56 -8.76
C GLU A 38 9.00 -4.72 -8.52
N GLY A 39 7.84 -4.41 -7.95
CA GLY A 39 6.77 -5.37 -7.74
C GLY A 39 5.46 -4.81 -8.27
N ASN A 40 4.68 -5.64 -8.95
CA ASN A 40 3.39 -5.25 -9.49
C ASN A 40 2.26 -5.84 -8.63
N ALA A 41 1.42 -4.97 -8.06
CA ALA A 41 0.24 -5.36 -7.29
C ALA A 41 -0.98 -5.72 -8.16
N GLY A 42 -0.88 -5.60 -9.49
CA GLY A 42 -1.92 -5.88 -10.48
C GLY A 42 -2.95 -4.75 -10.64
N ALA A 43 -3.42 -4.16 -9.54
CA ALA A 43 -4.35 -3.04 -9.52
C ALA A 43 -3.74 -1.82 -8.81
N PRO A 44 -4.13 -0.58 -9.20
CA PRO A 44 -3.69 0.62 -8.48
C PRO A 44 -4.16 0.55 -7.03
N CYS A 45 -3.24 0.88 -6.12
CA CYS A 45 -3.50 0.89 -4.68
C CYS A 45 -3.31 2.31 -4.16
N LEU A 46 -4.32 2.86 -3.45
CA LEU A 46 -4.21 4.20 -2.88
C LEU A 46 -3.34 4.22 -1.63
N SER A 47 -3.28 3.09 -0.93
CA SER A 47 -2.53 2.93 0.31
C SER A 47 -1.94 1.54 0.42
N PHE A 48 -0.82 1.46 1.12
CA PHE A 48 -0.19 0.24 1.55
C PHE A 48 0.41 0.43 2.94
N ASP A 49 0.64 -0.67 3.64
CA ASP A 49 1.30 -0.68 4.93
C ASP A 49 2.19 -1.91 5.06
N ILE A 50 3.21 -1.83 5.91
CA ILE A 50 4.11 -2.95 6.18
C ILE A 50 3.43 -3.87 7.19
N LEU A 51 3.34 -5.14 6.85
CA LEU A 51 2.83 -6.15 7.78
C LEU A 51 3.99 -6.61 8.69
N PRO A 52 3.86 -6.52 10.03
CA PRO A 52 4.87 -7.06 10.93
C PRO A 52 5.08 -8.55 10.68
N ASP A 53 6.32 -9.01 10.72
CA ASP A 53 6.70 -10.42 10.56
C ASP A 53 7.50 -10.92 11.76
N ASP A 54 7.67 -12.25 11.84
CA ASP A 54 8.39 -12.92 12.91
C ASP A 54 9.85 -13.29 12.52
N LEU A 55 10.42 -12.65 11.48
CA LEU A 55 11.75 -12.98 10.97
C LEU A 55 12.90 -12.32 11.76
N GLY A 56 12.56 -11.55 12.80
CA GLY A 56 13.50 -10.91 13.71
C GLY A 56 13.83 -9.44 13.37
N ASP A 57 14.37 -8.75 14.37
CA ASP A 57 14.70 -7.31 14.31
C ASP A 57 16.05 -7.05 13.62
N ASN A 58 16.25 -5.80 13.15
CA ASN A 58 17.52 -5.29 12.60
C ASN A 58 18.08 -6.08 11.39
N ARG A 59 17.21 -6.52 10.49
CA ARG A 59 17.57 -7.26 9.26
C ARG A 59 18.24 -6.41 8.17
N THR A 60 18.54 -5.14 8.42
CA THR A 60 19.13 -4.17 7.47
C THR A 60 20.46 -4.61 6.84
N CYS A 61 21.15 -5.60 7.39
CA CYS A 61 22.47 -6.03 6.93
C CYS A 61 22.52 -7.41 6.28
N ASN A 62 21.46 -8.22 6.36
CA ASN A 62 21.44 -9.60 5.86
C ASN A 62 20.54 -9.70 4.63
N THR A 63 21.14 -9.71 3.46
CA THR A 63 20.47 -10.08 2.21
C THR A 63 20.60 -11.59 1.97
N PRO A 64 19.59 -12.24 1.37
CA PRO A 64 18.35 -11.66 0.85
C PRO A 64 17.32 -11.26 1.91
N VAL A 65 16.65 -10.12 1.70
CA VAL A 65 15.57 -9.65 2.57
C VAL A 65 14.23 -10.23 2.13
N THR A 66 13.35 -10.50 3.10
CA THR A 66 11.93 -10.81 2.86
C THR A 66 11.08 -9.80 3.61
N CYS A 67 10.07 -9.23 2.96
CA CYS A 67 9.14 -8.29 3.55
C CYS A 67 7.70 -8.57 3.11
N TYR A 68 6.77 -8.14 3.96
CA TYR A 68 5.35 -8.36 3.79
C TYR A 68 4.63 -7.01 3.78
N PHE A 69 3.68 -6.87 2.86
CA PHE A 69 2.90 -5.66 2.70
C PHE A 69 1.42 -6.00 2.60
N VAL A 70 0.59 -5.11 3.13
CA VAL A 70 -0.83 -5.09 2.81
C VAL A 70 -1.11 -3.86 1.96
N ALA A 71 -1.96 -4.00 0.95
CA ALA A 71 -2.36 -2.90 0.08
C ALA A 71 -3.87 -2.97 -0.18
N GLY A 72 -4.45 -1.80 -0.40
CA GLY A 72 -5.87 -1.67 -0.72
C GLY A 72 -6.08 -1.14 -2.13
N THR A 73 -6.85 -1.84 -2.96
CA THR A 73 -7.04 -1.43 -4.36
C THR A 73 -8.02 -0.28 -4.50
N GLN A 74 -7.88 0.45 -5.61
CA GLN A 74 -8.80 1.48 -6.08
C GLN A 74 -9.25 1.16 -7.50
N ALA A 75 -10.36 0.46 -7.64
CA ALA A 75 -10.93 0.08 -8.92
C ALA A 75 -12.18 0.88 -9.26
N ALA A 76 -12.44 1.08 -10.56
CA ALA A 76 -13.56 1.89 -11.04
C ALA A 76 -14.95 1.33 -10.66
N ARG A 77 -15.05 0.04 -10.29
CA ARG A 77 -16.29 -0.58 -9.83
C ARG A 77 -16.15 -0.98 -8.38
N THR A 78 -17.15 -0.67 -7.57
CA THR A 78 -17.13 -0.91 -6.12
C THR A 78 -16.88 -2.38 -5.73
N HIS A 79 -17.41 -3.33 -6.50
CA HIS A 79 -17.37 -4.77 -6.20
C HIS A 79 -16.13 -5.52 -6.69
N VAL A 80 -15.17 -4.85 -7.33
CA VAL A 80 -13.93 -5.48 -7.82
C VAL A 80 -12.70 -5.07 -7.01
N ASN A 81 -12.92 -4.38 -5.89
CA ASN A 81 -11.84 -3.98 -4.98
C ASN A 81 -11.42 -5.15 -4.09
N ASN A 82 -10.16 -5.16 -3.69
CA ASN A 82 -9.57 -6.18 -2.86
C ASN A 82 -8.58 -5.56 -1.85
N VAL A 83 -8.40 -6.26 -0.74
CA VAL A 83 -7.21 -6.17 0.10
C VAL A 83 -6.20 -7.18 -0.44
N ILE A 84 -4.97 -6.74 -0.67
CA ILE A 84 -3.88 -7.56 -1.20
C ILE A 84 -2.85 -7.72 -0.10
N LEU A 85 -2.45 -8.96 0.20
CA LEU A 85 -1.25 -9.26 0.97
C LEU A 85 -0.15 -9.70 0.01
N MET A 86 0.98 -9.02 0.03
CA MET A 86 2.14 -9.32 -0.81
C MET A 86 3.32 -9.74 0.05
N LYS A 87 4.01 -10.81 -0.34
CA LYS A 87 5.34 -11.17 0.15
C LYS A 87 6.32 -10.94 -0.97
N MET A 88 7.33 -10.15 -0.69
CA MET A 88 8.50 -10.00 -1.54
C MET A 88 9.64 -10.74 -0.86
N SER A 89 10.12 -11.82 -1.48
CA SER A 89 11.23 -12.63 -0.99
C SER A 89 12.40 -12.60 -1.94
N ASN A 90 13.56 -12.99 -1.44
CA ASN A 90 14.81 -13.04 -2.19
C ASN A 90 15.29 -11.66 -2.68
N LEU A 91 15.08 -10.61 -1.88
CA LEU A 91 15.49 -9.25 -2.24
C LEU A 91 16.99 -9.08 -1.98
N ALA A 92 17.78 -9.25 -3.03
CA ALA A 92 19.23 -9.07 -3.02
C ALA A 92 19.64 -7.59 -3.16
N LYS A 93 20.92 -7.29 -2.90
CA LYS A 93 21.46 -5.93 -3.14
C LYS A 93 21.59 -5.68 -4.63
N VAL A 94 21.46 -4.43 -5.05
CA VAL A 94 21.77 -4.02 -6.42
C VAL A 94 23.27 -4.24 -6.65
N SER A 95 23.64 -5.07 -7.63
CA SER A 95 25.03 -5.26 -8.02
C SER A 95 25.52 -4.01 -8.77
N GLN A 96 26.66 -3.44 -8.35
CA GLN A 96 27.26 -2.26 -8.97
C GLN A 96 28.09 -2.57 -10.23
N SER A 97 27.87 -3.71 -10.88
CA SER A 97 28.56 -4.05 -12.13
C SER A 97 27.75 -3.57 -13.33
N ASN A 98 28.21 -2.47 -13.93
CA ASN A 98 27.86 -2.07 -15.29
C ASN A 98 27.88 -3.28 -16.23
N ASN A 99 26.86 -3.39 -17.10
CA ASN A 99 26.87 -4.15 -18.35
C ASN A 99 27.80 -5.36 -18.40
N ASP A 100 27.41 -6.47 -17.77
CA ASP A 100 27.85 -7.77 -18.25
C ASP A 100 26.68 -8.74 -18.12
N ASP A 101 26.21 -9.20 -19.28
CA ASP A 101 25.36 -10.37 -19.46
C ASP A 101 26.05 -11.60 -18.84
N SER A 102 25.96 -11.75 -17.51
CA SER A 102 26.29 -13.00 -16.87
C SER A 102 25.02 -13.84 -16.80
N ASP A 103 24.83 -14.68 -17.83
CA ASP A 103 24.04 -15.90 -17.78
C ASP A 103 24.62 -16.83 -16.69
N SER A 104 24.39 -16.52 -15.41
CA SER A 104 24.50 -17.50 -14.34
C SER A 104 23.12 -18.13 -14.16
N ASP A 105 23.00 -19.39 -14.60
CA ASP A 105 21.81 -20.26 -14.53
C ASP A 105 21.34 -20.61 -13.10
N GLU A 106 21.47 -19.70 -12.13
CA GLU A 106 20.87 -19.84 -10.81
C GLU A 106 19.55 -19.06 -10.77
N ASP A 107 18.48 -19.66 -11.32
CA ASP A 107 17.10 -19.16 -11.21
C ASP A 107 16.66 -18.92 -9.74
N ASP A 108 17.40 -19.47 -8.78
CA ASP A 108 17.16 -19.38 -7.33
C ASP A 108 17.45 -17.99 -6.72
N ASP A 109 18.16 -17.08 -7.40
CA ASP A 109 18.57 -15.77 -6.86
C ASP A 109 17.69 -14.58 -7.32
N LYS A 110 16.63 -14.84 -8.09
CA LYS A 110 15.71 -13.79 -8.55
C LYS A 110 14.72 -13.36 -7.45
N PRO A 111 14.36 -12.07 -7.37
CA PRO A 111 13.32 -11.61 -6.45
C PRO A 111 11.97 -12.23 -6.83
N VAL A 112 11.25 -12.72 -5.82
CA VAL A 112 9.94 -13.36 -6.00
C VAL A 112 8.87 -12.53 -5.31
N VAL A 113 7.78 -12.24 -6.02
CA VAL A 113 6.61 -11.54 -5.49
C VAL A 113 5.43 -12.50 -5.47
N SER A 114 4.98 -12.88 -4.29
CA SER A 114 3.79 -13.71 -4.11
C SER A 114 2.69 -12.86 -3.51
N SER A 115 1.47 -12.94 -4.05
CA SER A 115 0.35 -12.13 -3.60
C SER A 115 -0.91 -12.96 -3.37
N VAL A 116 -1.71 -12.53 -2.41
CA VAL A 116 -3.01 -13.10 -2.11
C VAL A 116 -3.99 -11.96 -2.00
N THR A 117 -5.18 -12.11 -2.59
CA THR A 117 -6.23 -11.10 -2.54
C THR A 117 -7.42 -11.58 -1.73
N LEU A 118 -8.08 -10.63 -1.08
CA LEU A 118 -9.32 -10.83 -0.35
C LEU A 118 -10.30 -9.74 -0.76
N ARG A 119 -11.53 -10.15 -1.11
CA ARG A 119 -12.53 -9.22 -1.66
C ARG A 119 -12.88 -8.13 -0.66
N HIS A 120 -12.93 -6.89 -1.14
CA HIS A 120 -13.33 -5.71 -0.38
C HIS A 120 -14.47 -4.98 -1.07
N ASN A 121 -15.43 -4.47 -0.29
CA ASN A 121 -16.54 -3.70 -0.83
C ASN A 121 -16.20 -2.20 -0.84
N GLY A 122 -16.17 -1.60 -2.03
CA GLY A 122 -15.74 -0.22 -2.25
C GLY A 122 -14.21 -0.09 -2.30
N CYS A 123 -13.73 1.05 -2.79
CA CYS A 123 -12.32 1.40 -2.82
C CYS A 123 -11.75 1.46 -1.39
N VAL A 124 -10.48 1.07 -1.25
CA VAL A 124 -9.75 1.15 0.03
C VAL A 124 -8.94 2.44 0.08
N ASN A 125 -9.46 3.44 0.78
CA ASN A 125 -8.85 4.75 0.90
C ASN A 125 -7.58 4.71 1.75
N ARG A 126 -7.63 3.97 2.87
CA ARG A 126 -6.48 3.71 3.72
C ARG A 126 -6.52 2.28 4.26
N ILE A 127 -5.37 1.63 4.31
CA ILE A 127 -5.16 0.38 5.03
C ILE A 127 -4.02 0.56 6.02
N ARG A 128 -4.17 0.02 7.24
CA ARG A 128 -3.08 -0.13 8.20
C ARG A 128 -3.09 -1.52 8.81
N ALA A 129 -1.90 -2.09 8.96
CA ALA A 129 -1.70 -3.39 9.56
C ALA A 129 -1.24 -3.28 11.02
N THR A 130 -1.57 -4.28 11.82
CA THR A 130 -1.00 -4.47 13.15
C THR A 130 -0.94 -5.96 13.47
N CYS A 131 -0.12 -6.35 14.44
CA CYS A 131 -0.14 -7.68 15.03
C CYS A 131 -0.61 -7.56 16.49
N VAL A 132 -1.64 -8.33 16.86
CA VAL A 132 -2.17 -8.36 18.23
C VAL A 132 -2.25 -9.82 18.67
N ASN A 133 -1.50 -10.21 19.69
CA ASN A 133 -1.45 -11.59 20.20
C ASN A 133 -1.21 -12.64 19.09
N ASN A 134 -0.27 -12.37 18.17
CA ASN A 134 0.05 -13.20 17.00
C ASN A 134 -1.08 -13.32 15.96
N ILE A 135 -2.11 -12.47 16.05
CA ILE A 135 -3.12 -12.32 15.01
C ILE A 135 -2.77 -11.09 14.19
N HIS A 136 -2.59 -11.29 12.89
CA HIS A 136 -2.33 -10.22 11.94
C HIS A 136 -3.65 -9.59 11.51
N LEU A 137 -3.82 -8.32 11.84
CA LEU A 137 -5.04 -7.57 11.55
C LEU A 137 -4.74 -6.48 10.54
N ALA A 138 -5.68 -6.25 9.63
CA ALA A 138 -5.68 -5.11 8.73
C ALA A 138 -6.99 -4.33 8.90
N ALA A 139 -6.88 -3.05 9.27
CA ALA A 139 -8.03 -2.14 9.26
C ALA A 139 -8.04 -1.38 7.94
N THR A 140 -9.20 -1.32 7.30
CA THR A 140 -9.42 -0.58 6.05
C THR A 140 -10.45 0.51 6.23
N TRP A 141 -10.22 1.61 5.54
CA TRP A 141 -11.16 2.69 5.38
C TRP A 141 -11.76 2.65 3.97
N SER A 142 -13.07 2.50 3.87
CA SER A 142 -13.78 2.36 2.59
C SER A 142 -14.40 3.68 2.11
N GLU A 143 -14.42 3.89 0.78
CA GLU A 143 -15.16 4.98 0.13
C GLU A 143 -16.66 4.99 0.48
N LEU A 144 -17.19 3.86 0.96
CA LEU A 144 -18.59 3.71 1.35
C LEU A 144 -18.88 4.29 2.75
N GLY A 145 -17.92 4.95 3.40
CA GLY A 145 -18.05 5.46 4.77
C GLY A 145 -18.01 4.35 5.82
N GLN A 146 -17.40 3.21 5.47
CA GLN A 146 -17.31 2.03 6.32
C GLN A 146 -15.86 1.81 6.74
N VAL A 147 -15.67 1.29 7.96
CA VAL A 147 -14.38 0.81 8.42
C VAL A 147 -14.48 -0.67 8.65
N ASN A 148 -13.58 -1.43 8.04
CA ASN A 148 -13.55 -2.88 8.15
C ASN A 148 -12.27 -3.33 8.85
N ILE A 149 -12.37 -4.44 9.57
CA ILE A 149 -11.22 -5.10 10.20
C ILE A 149 -11.16 -6.52 9.66
N PHE A 150 -10.02 -6.90 9.10
CA PHE A 150 -9.77 -8.21 8.52
C PHE A 150 -8.71 -8.96 9.31
N ASP A 151 -8.92 -10.27 9.51
CA ASP A 151 -7.85 -11.19 9.88
C ASP A 151 -7.10 -11.61 8.61
N VAL A 152 -5.87 -11.14 8.49
CA VAL A 152 -5.01 -11.45 7.34
C VAL A 152 -4.03 -12.60 7.66
N SER A 153 -4.14 -13.23 8.82
CA SER A 153 -3.27 -14.35 9.22
C SER A 153 -3.41 -15.55 8.29
N HIS A 154 -4.63 -15.83 7.81
CA HIS A 154 -4.84 -16.88 6.82
C HIS A 154 -4.15 -16.55 5.48
N MET A 155 -4.23 -15.30 5.03
CA MET A 155 -3.54 -14.86 3.81
C MET A 155 -2.02 -14.99 3.97
N LEU A 156 -1.48 -14.61 5.14
CA LEU A 156 -0.06 -14.76 5.46
C LEU A 156 0.40 -16.22 5.41
N ASN A 157 -0.39 -17.14 5.96
CA ASN A 157 -0.10 -18.57 5.91
C ASN A 157 -0.09 -19.11 4.48
N VAL A 158 -1.05 -18.70 3.64
CA VAL A 158 -1.10 -19.10 2.23
C VAL A 158 0.13 -18.62 1.47
N VAL A 159 0.52 -17.36 1.68
CA VAL A 159 1.70 -16.75 1.06
C VAL A 159 3.02 -17.38 1.53
N ASN A 160 3.04 -17.96 2.74
CA ASN A 160 4.21 -18.65 3.27
C ASN A 160 4.31 -20.13 2.92
N ASN A 161 3.18 -20.83 2.75
CA ASN A 161 3.16 -22.28 2.52
C ASN A 161 3.34 -22.67 1.05
N LYS A 162 3.02 -21.79 0.10
CA LYS A 162 3.28 -22.06 -1.33
C LYS A 162 4.77 -21.90 -1.62
N SER A 163 5.31 -22.82 -2.41
CA SER A 163 6.74 -22.93 -2.73
C SER A 163 7.33 -21.57 -3.12
N SER A 164 8.41 -21.20 -2.43
CA SER A 164 9.06 -19.88 -2.40
C SER A 164 9.58 -19.34 -3.74
N GLN A 165 9.34 -20.04 -4.85
CA GLN A 165 9.98 -19.82 -6.15
C GLN A 165 9.00 -19.47 -7.29
N GLU A 166 7.71 -19.30 -7.00
CA GLU A 166 6.74 -18.91 -8.02
C GLU A 166 5.98 -17.63 -7.64
N THR A 167 5.95 -16.68 -8.59
CA THR A 167 5.02 -15.55 -8.57
C THR A 167 3.61 -16.09 -8.73
N PHE A 168 2.73 -15.81 -7.76
CA PHE A 168 1.32 -16.20 -7.84
C PHE A 168 0.39 -15.13 -7.28
N GLN A 169 -0.86 -15.22 -7.71
CA GLN A 169 -1.98 -14.47 -7.18
C GLN A 169 -3.12 -15.46 -6.88
N GLU A 170 -3.61 -15.47 -5.65
CA GLU A 170 -4.75 -16.32 -5.24
C GLU A 170 -5.83 -15.48 -4.58
N ASP A 171 -7.08 -15.75 -4.94
CA ASP A 171 -8.24 -15.06 -4.39
C ASP A 171 -8.88 -15.92 -3.29
N ILE A 172 -8.97 -15.37 -2.09
CA ILE A 172 -9.57 -16.06 -0.95
C ILE A 172 -10.90 -15.39 -0.59
N ALA A 173 -11.91 -16.21 -0.30
CA ALA A 173 -13.15 -15.74 0.28
C ALA A 173 -12.96 -15.48 1.78
N GLY A 174 -13.37 -14.31 2.23
CA GLY A 174 -13.39 -13.98 3.65
C GLY A 174 -14.22 -12.72 3.87
N ASP A 175 -15.00 -12.72 4.94
CA ASP A 175 -15.74 -11.56 5.39
C ASP A 175 -14.89 -10.80 6.43
N PRO A 176 -15.09 -9.47 6.56
CA PRO A 176 -14.45 -8.73 7.64
C PRO A 176 -14.86 -9.30 9.00
N LEU A 177 -13.92 -9.37 9.94
CA LEU A 177 -14.19 -9.70 11.34
C LEU A 177 -15.19 -8.70 11.95
N PHE A 178 -15.07 -7.45 11.54
CA PHE A 178 -15.92 -6.37 12.03
C PHE A 178 -16.06 -5.27 10.98
N THR A 179 -17.26 -4.72 10.89
CA THR A 179 -17.58 -3.57 10.03
C THR A 179 -18.34 -2.53 10.83
N PHE A 180 -17.88 -1.28 10.78
CA PHE A 180 -18.58 -0.14 11.35
C PHE A 180 -19.11 0.79 10.28
N ASN A 181 -20.37 1.18 10.43
CA ASN A 181 -21.10 2.06 9.52
C ASN A 181 -21.55 3.36 10.21
N GLY A 182 -20.87 3.79 11.27
CA GLY A 182 -21.27 4.96 12.06
C GLY A 182 -20.64 6.28 11.62
N HIS A 183 -19.68 6.25 10.69
CA HIS A 183 -19.16 7.46 10.07
C HIS A 183 -20.19 8.11 9.14
N ARG A 184 -20.13 9.44 9.00
CA ARG A 184 -21.12 10.18 8.18
C ARG A 184 -20.71 10.30 6.72
N MET A 185 -19.42 10.14 6.46
CA MET A 185 -18.80 10.25 5.15
C MET A 185 -17.60 9.30 5.11
N GLU A 186 -17.05 9.10 3.92
CA GLU A 186 -15.72 8.53 3.79
C GLU A 186 -14.65 9.44 4.43
N GLY A 187 -13.40 9.07 4.27
CA GLY A 187 -12.28 9.58 5.04
C GLY A 187 -11.00 8.88 4.62
N PHE A 188 -9.91 9.27 5.25
CA PHE A 188 -8.59 8.75 4.95
C PHE A 188 -7.77 8.54 6.22
N ALA A 189 -8.06 9.26 7.31
CA ALA A 189 -7.32 9.13 8.55
C ALA A 189 -7.60 7.79 9.25
N LEU A 190 -6.56 6.99 9.44
CA LEU A 190 -6.60 5.70 10.14
C LEU A 190 -5.21 5.41 10.70
N ASP A 191 -5.13 5.11 11.99
CA ASP A 191 -3.88 4.73 12.63
C ASP A 191 -4.08 3.86 13.88
N TRP A 192 -3.26 2.82 14.03
CA TRP A 192 -3.24 1.92 15.18
C TRP A 192 -2.40 2.51 16.31
N CYS A 193 -2.84 2.32 17.56
CA CYS A 193 -2.09 2.74 18.73
C CYS A 193 -0.97 1.72 19.03
N PRO A 194 0.32 2.12 18.96
CA PRO A 194 1.43 1.20 19.20
C PRO A 194 1.54 0.77 20.67
N THR A 195 1.05 1.58 21.61
CA THR A 195 1.12 1.30 23.05
C THR A 195 -0.09 0.52 23.59
N MET A 196 -1.17 0.40 22.80
CA MET A 196 -2.40 -0.26 23.20
C MET A 196 -2.86 -1.23 22.10
N PRO A 197 -2.46 -2.51 22.17
CA PRO A 197 -2.75 -3.49 21.13
C PRO A 197 -4.24 -3.55 20.78
N GLY A 198 -4.54 -3.47 19.49
CA GLY A 198 -5.91 -3.53 18.97
C GLY A 198 -6.71 -2.22 19.10
N THR A 199 -6.17 -1.19 19.75
CA THR A 199 -6.79 0.14 19.79
C THR A 199 -6.37 0.95 18.58
N PHE A 200 -7.29 1.67 17.95
CA PHE A 200 -6.98 2.55 16.82
C PHE A 200 -7.95 3.73 16.76
N ALA A 201 -7.64 4.68 15.89
CA ALA A 201 -8.48 5.84 15.66
C ALA A 201 -8.70 6.06 14.17
N THR A 202 -9.84 6.65 13.86
CA THR A 202 -10.22 6.95 12.50
C THR A 202 -10.94 8.30 12.38
N GLY A 203 -10.76 8.99 11.26
CA GLY A 203 -11.35 10.31 10.99
C GLY A 203 -12.02 10.39 9.63
N ASP A 204 -13.21 10.98 9.58
CA ASP A 204 -13.96 11.19 8.34
C ASP A 204 -13.85 12.63 7.78
N CYS A 205 -14.29 12.78 6.54
CA CYS A 205 -14.36 14.05 5.81
C CYS A 205 -15.38 15.04 6.42
N GLU A 206 -16.17 14.60 7.40
CA GLU A 206 -17.18 15.37 8.11
C GLU A 206 -16.73 15.76 9.53
N LYS A 207 -15.43 15.75 9.84
CA LYS A 207 -14.79 16.18 11.12
C LYS A 207 -14.85 15.18 12.27
N TYR A 208 -15.52 14.04 12.11
CA TYR A 208 -15.74 13.12 13.21
C TYR A 208 -14.60 12.12 13.35
N ILE A 209 -14.06 12.03 14.57
CA ILE A 209 -13.05 11.05 14.92
C ILE A 209 -13.66 9.98 15.83
N HIS A 210 -13.52 8.71 15.47
CA HIS A 210 -13.90 7.58 16.31
C HIS A 210 -12.65 6.88 16.84
N VAL A 211 -12.67 6.52 18.13
CA VAL A 211 -11.66 5.68 18.75
C VAL A 211 -12.25 4.31 18.99
N TRP A 212 -11.47 3.31 18.64
CA TRP A 212 -11.85 1.91 18.58
C TRP A 212 -11.09 1.14 19.63
N LYS A 213 -11.77 0.41 20.51
CA LYS A 213 -11.15 -0.41 21.55
C LYS A 213 -11.56 -1.88 21.38
N PRO A 214 -10.63 -2.84 21.48
CA PRO A 214 -11.00 -4.24 21.47
C PRO A 214 -11.83 -4.55 22.72
N ASN A 215 -12.80 -5.45 22.59
CA ASN A 215 -13.61 -5.95 23.70
C ASN A 215 -13.37 -7.45 23.93
N ASP A 216 -13.81 -7.95 25.10
CA ASP A 216 -13.63 -9.36 25.50
C ASP A 216 -14.33 -10.35 24.56
N GLY A 217 -15.24 -9.89 23.70
CA GLY A 217 -15.97 -10.70 22.73
C GLY A 217 -15.22 -10.91 21.40
N GLY A 218 -13.98 -10.43 21.26
CA GLY A 218 -13.23 -10.51 20.00
C GLY A 218 -13.73 -9.53 18.94
N SER A 219 -14.34 -8.43 19.37
CA SER A 219 -14.89 -7.38 18.53
C SER A 219 -14.35 -6.00 18.98
N TRP A 220 -14.85 -4.92 18.41
CA TRP A 220 -14.46 -3.55 18.77
C TRP A 220 -15.64 -2.77 19.32
N GLU A 221 -15.41 -2.09 20.43
CA GLU A 221 -16.27 -1.06 20.97
C GLU A 221 -15.87 0.30 20.40
N ILE A 222 -16.86 1.03 19.91
CA ILE A 222 -16.73 2.41 19.43
C ILE A 222 -17.62 3.27 20.31
N GLY A 223 -17.05 4.36 20.85
CA GLY A 223 -17.81 5.28 21.70
C GLY A 223 -19.00 5.88 20.96
N ASN A 224 -20.15 6.00 21.64
CA ASN A 224 -21.39 6.55 21.07
C ASN A 224 -21.28 8.02 20.60
N ARG A 225 -20.25 8.74 21.03
CA ARG A 225 -20.00 10.13 20.65
C ARG A 225 -18.63 10.23 19.97
N PRO A 226 -18.58 10.62 18.69
CA PRO A 226 -17.30 10.94 18.06
C PRO A 226 -16.66 12.15 18.71
N TYR A 227 -15.34 12.22 18.64
CA TYR A 227 -14.60 13.44 18.95
C TYR A 227 -14.81 14.44 17.81
N THR A 228 -15.10 15.69 18.18
CA THR A 228 -15.27 16.81 17.26
C THR A 228 -14.22 17.88 17.57
N ALA A 229 -12.95 17.52 17.44
CA ALA A 229 -11.84 18.44 17.67
C ALA A 229 -11.67 19.45 16.52
N HIS A 230 -12.12 19.08 15.33
CA HIS A 230 -12.04 19.86 14.09
C HIS A 230 -13.42 20.32 13.63
N THR A 231 -13.41 21.28 12.71
CA THR A 231 -14.62 21.85 12.11
C THR A 231 -14.84 21.43 10.65
N ALA A 232 -13.87 20.72 10.07
CA ALA A 232 -13.90 20.21 8.70
C ALA A 232 -13.18 18.85 8.60
N SER A 233 -13.02 18.34 7.38
CA SER A 233 -12.39 17.04 7.06
C SER A 233 -11.13 16.75 7.86
N VAL A 234 -11.05 15.55 8.44
CA VAL A 234 -9.86 15.06 9.13
C VAL A 234 -8.98 14.34 8.12
N GLU A 235 -7.78 14.87 7.89
CA GLU A 235 -6.89 14.41 6.81
C GLU A 235 -5.96 13.30 7.29
N ASP A 236 -5.50 13.39 8.54
CA ASP A 236 -4.62 12.38 9.12
C ASP A 236 -4.76 12.30 10.65
N ILE A 237 -4.43 11.12 11.18
CA ILE A 237 -4.33 10.82 12.61
C ILE A 237 -3.05 10.01 12.82
N GLN A 238 -2.30 10.34 13.86
CA GLN A 238 -1.12 9.58 14.30
C GLN A 238 -1.14 9.44 15.82
N TRP A 239 -1.09 8.21 16.31
CA TRP A 239 -0.97 7.91 17.73
C TRP A 239 0.43 8.24 18.23
N SER A 240 0.50 8.60 19.51
CA SER A 240 1.79 8.75 20.18
C SER A 240 2.51 7.40 20.22
N PRO A 241 3.82 7.37 19.92
CA PRO A 241 4.60 6.12 19.93
C PRO A 241 4.85 5.60 21.34
N ASN A 242 4.71 6.43 22.37
CA ASN A 242 5.10 6.13 23.75
C ASN A 242 4.07 6.53 24.81
N GLU A 243 3.09 7.38 24.49
CA GLU A 243 2.04 7.79 25.42
C GLU A 243 0.72 7.13 25.06
N ALA A 244 0.27 6.20 25.92
CA ALA A 244 -1.06 5.64 25.81
C ALA A 244 -2.12 6.74 25.86
N TYR A 245 -3.20 6.55 25.11
CA TYR A 245 -4.35 7.46 25.05
C TYR A 245 -4.11 8.81 24.38
N VAL A 246 -2.94 9.02 23.75
CA VAL A 246 -2.59 10.29 23.09
C VAL A 246 -2.49 10.08 21.58
N PHE A 247 -3.18 10.91 20.81
CA PHE A 247 -3.00 10.98 19.36
C PHE A 247 -3.09 12.42 18.87
N ALA A 248 -2.44 12.68 17.73
CA ALA A 248 -2.54 13.94 17.01
C ALA A 248 -3.42 13.75 15.77
N SER A 249 -4.12 14.81 15.38
CA SER A 249 -4.93 14.85 14.17
C SER A 249 -4.79 16.19 13.45
N CYS A 250 -4.91 16.20 12.12
CA CYS A 250 -4.89 17.41 11.30
C CYS A 250 -6.12 17.52 10.41
N SER A 251 -6.49 18.75 10.04
CA SER A 251 -7.71 19.03 9.28
C SER A 251 -7.51 20.15 8.26
N VAL A 252 -8.35 20.14 7.21
CA VAL A 252 -8.47 21.22 6.23
C VAL A 252 -8.94 22.55 6.85
N ASP A 253 -9.44 22.54 8.10
CA ASP A 253 -9.73 23.76 8.86
C ASP A 253 -8.46 24.53 9.32
N LYS A 254 -7.28 24.06 8.88
CA LYS A 254 -5.95 24.64 9.12
C LYS A 254 -5.49 24.48 10.56
N ARG A 255 -5.98 23.46 11.26
CA ARG A 255 -5.57 23.14 12.64
C ARG A 255 -4.97 21.75 12.75
N MET A 256 -4.08 21.63 13.72
CA MET A 256 -3.67 20.37 14.30
C MET A 256 -4.19 20.32 15.74
N GLY A 257 -4.69 19.16 16.16
CA GLY A 257 -5.18 18.93 17.51
C GLY A 257 -4.47 17.74 18.14
N VAL A 258 -4.12 17.85 19.42
CA VAL A 258 -3.66 16.71 20.24
C VAL A 258 -4.82 16.33 21.16
N GLN A 259 -5.24 15.08 21.08
CA GLN A 259 -6.32 14.53 21.87
C GLN A 259 -5.77 13.61 22.96
N TRP A 260 -6.33 13.76 24.16
CA TRP A 260 -6.07 12.90 25.31
C TRP A 260 -7.36 12.13 25.59
N GLN A 261 -7.32 10.81 25.50
CA GLN A 261 -8.44 9.96 25.88
C GLN A 261 -8.39 9.76 27.40
N CYS A 262 -9.21 10.52 28.14
CA CYS A 262 -9.43 10.30 29.57
C CYS A 262 -10.30 9.06 29.83
#